data_AF-A0A7J4UYI6-F1
#
_entry.id   AF-A0A7J4UYI6-F1
#
_cell.length_a   1.000
_cell.length_b   1.000
_cell.length_c   1.000
_cell.angle_alpha   90.00
_cell.angle_beta   90.00
_cell.angle_gamma   90.00
#
_symmetry.space_group_name_H-M   'P 1'
#
loop_
_entity.id
_entity.type
_entity.pdbx_description
1 polymer ?
#
loop_
_entity_poly.entity_id
_entity_poly.type
_entity_poly.pdbx_seq_one_letter_code
_entity_poly.pdbx_strand_id
1 'polypeptide(L)' 'MKSLIDDALEMHAMEKSTKETLGTPEDLELAQIVEKLKVNITIVGCGGGGSNTVNRLHQSGVFGAEIVAANT' A
#
# COMPACT_ATOMS: atom_id res chain seq x y z
N MET A 1 14.70 25.74 1.74
CA MET A 1 15.04 24.49 2.45
C MET A 1 14.13 23.42 1.90
N LYS A 2 14.68 22.37 1.29
CA LYS A 2 13.87 21.20 0.92
C LYS A 2 13.36 20.54 2.21
N SER A 3 12.10 20.09 2.22
CA SER A 3 11.53 19.42 3.38
C SER A 3 12.11 18.02 3.50
N LEU A 4 12.26 17.51 4.73
CA LEU A 4 12.63 16.11 4.98
C LEU A 4 11.70 15.11 4.26
N ILE A 5 10.48 15.54 3.97
CA ILE A 5 9.46 14.77 3.27
C ILE A 5 9.77 14.69 1.77
N ASP A 6 10.27 15.78 1.18
CA ASP A 6 10.61 15.83 -0.25
C ASP A 6 11.81 14.94 -0.55
N ASP A 7 12.84 14.98 0.30
CA ASP A 7 14.03 14.15 0.16
C ASP A 7 13.68 12.65 0.33
N ALA A 8 12.79 12.30 1.27
CA ALA A 8 12.33 10.92 1.46
C ALA A 8 11.50 10.41 0.26
N LEU A 9 10.70 11.27 -0.36
CA LEU A 9 9.92 10.93 -1.55
C LEU A 9 10.82 10.70 -2.77
N GLU A 10 11.83 11.56 -2.96
CA GLU A 10 12.84 11.41 -4.02
C GLU A 10 13.62 10.08 -3.89
N MET A 11 14.02 9.71 -2.67
CA MET A 11 14.71 8.45 -2.41
C MET A 11 13.84 7.21 -2.69
N HIS A 12 12.58 7.21 -2.26
CA HIS A 12 11.65 6.10 -2.53
C HIS A 12 11.32 5.98 -4.03
N ALA A 13 11.28 7.10 -4.76
CA ALA A 13 11.09 7.09 -6.21
C ALA A 13 12.28 6.46 -6.95
N MET A 14 13.52 6.76 -6.53
CA MET A 14 14.74 6.14 -7.07
C MET A 14 14.82 4.63 -6.78
N GLU A 15 14.45 4.19 -5.57
CA GLU A 15 14.39 2.76 -5.23
C GLU A 15 13.36 1.99 -6.07
N LYS A 16 12.19 2.59 -6.32
CA LYS A 16 11.14 1.97 -7.14
C LYS A 16 11.60 1.76 -8.59
N SER A 17 12.25 2.76 -9.18
CA SER A 17 12.74 2.70 -10.57
C SER A 17 13.83 1.63 -10.78
N THR A 18 14.67 1.39 -9.77
CA THR A 18 15.74 0.38 -9.84
C THR A 18 15.21 -1.05 -9.73
N LYS A 19 14.11 -1.28 -9.01
CA LYS A 19 13.48 -2.62 -8.90
C LYS A 19 12.71 -3.01 -10.16
N GLU A 20 12.13 -2.04 -10.88
CA GLU A 20 11.33 -2.28 -12.09
C GLU A 20 12.18 -2.63 -13.33
N THR A 21 13.50 -2.38 -13.31
CA THR A 21 14.39 -2.55 -14.48
C THR A 21 15.02 -3.95 -14.62
N LEU A 22 14.72 -4.90 -13.73
CA LEU A 22 15.40 -6.22 -13.64
C LEU A 22 14.64 -7.41 -14.28
N GLY A 23 13.58 -7.19 -15.08
CA GLY A 23 12.77 -8.26 -15.66
C GLY A 23 12.96 -8.49 -17.17
N THR A 24 12.71 -9.71 -17.63
CA THR A 24 12.55 -10.03 -19.06
C THR A 24 11.21 -9.47 -19.60
N PRO A 25 11.04 -9.30 -20.92
CA PRO A 25 9.76 -8.89 -21.51
C PRO A 25 8.58 -9.78 -21.07
N GLU A 26 8.82 -11.09 -20.92
CA GLU A 26 7.84 -12.05 -20.44
C GLU A 26 7.45 -11.82 -18.96
N ASP A 27 8.42 -11.44 -18.11
CA ASP A 27 8.16 -11.09 -16.71
C ASP A 27 7.27 -9.84 -16.59
N LEU A 28 7.44 -8.88 -17.50
CA LEU A 28 6.62 -7.67 -17.56
C LEU A 28 5.16 -7.98 -17.92
N GLU A 29 4.94 -8.84 -18.92
CA GLU A 29 3.59 -9.28 -19.30
C GLU A 29 2.91 -10.06 -18.15
N LEU A 30 3.65 -10.94 -17.49
CA LEU A 30 3.15 -11.69 -16.34
C LEU A 30 2.79 -10.75 -15.19
N ALA A 31 3.64 -9.76 -14.88
CA ALA A 31 3.39 -8.77 -13.84
C ALA A 31 2.10 -7.97 -14.12
N GLN A 32 1.86 -7.56 -15.37
CA GLN A 32 0.63 -6.85 -15.75
C GLN A 32 -0.63 -7.70 -15.58
N ILE A 33 -0.56 -9.01 -15.85
CA ILE A 33 -1.69 -9.92 -15.64
C ILE A 33 -1.97 -10.10 -14.15
N VAL A 34 -0.92 -10.29 -13.34
CA VAL A 34 -1.03 -10.39 -11.88
C VAL A 34 -1.63 -9.11 -11.29
N GLU A 35 -1.22 -7.95 -11.77
CA GLU A 35 -1.75 -6.66 -11.33
C GLU A 35 -3.25 -6.51 -11.63
N LYS A 36 -3.70 -6.93 -12.81
CA LYS A 36 -5.13 -6.92 -13.19
C LYS A 36 -5.98 -7.87 -12.35
N LEU A 37 -5.41 -8.98 -11.88
CA LEU A 37 -6.11 -9.97 -11.06
C LEU A 37 -6.08 -9.64 -9.57
N LYS A 38 -5.29 -8.64 -9.17
CA LYS A 38 -5.15 -8.25 -7.77
C LYS A 38 -6.47 -7.71 -7.24
N VAL A 39 -7.00 -8.36 -6.21
CA VAL A 39 -8.22 -7.93 -5.52
C VAL A 39 -7.86 -6.79 -4.57
N ASN A 40 -8.54 -5.66 -4.71
CA ASN A 40 -8.43 -4.53 -3.79
C ASN A 40 -9.44 -4.71 -2.65
N ILE A 41 -8.94 -4.92 -1.43
CA ILE A 41 -9.76 -5.07 -0.23
C ILE A 41 -9.62 -3.80 0.61
N THR A 42 -10.74 -3.20 1.01
CA THR A 42 -10.76 -2.03 1.89
C THR A 42 -11.68 -2.31 3.07
N ILE A 43 -11.19 -2.06 4.29
CA ILE A 43 -11.91 -2.23 5.55
C ILE A 43 -12.10 -0.85 6.17
N VAL A 44 -13.36 -0.41 6.32
CA VAL A 44 -13.68 0.89 6.90
C VAL A 44 -14.38 0.71 8.25
N GLY A 45 -13.74 1.16 9.32
CA GLY A 45 -14.31 1.18 10.67
C GLY A 45 -14.85 2.56 11.02
N CYS A 46 -16.17 2.68 11.16
CA CYS A 46 -16.83 3.95 11.50
C CYS A 46 -17.19 4.03 13.00
N GLY A 47 -17.01 5.21 13.61
CA GLY A 47 -17.30 5.49 15.01
C GLY A 47 -16.34 4.81 15.99
N GLY A 48 -16.53 5.03 17.30
CA GLY A 48 -15.62 4.53 18.33
C GLY A 48 -15.43 3.00 18.32
N GLY A 49 -16.50 2.23 18.11
CA GLY A 49 -16.43 0.77 17.99
C GLY A 49 -15.70 0.31 16.72
N GLY A 50 -15.94 1.01 15.61
CA GLY A 50 -15.28 0.74 14.32
C GLY A 50 -13.78 1.03 14.39
N SER A 51 -13.38 2.19 14.93
CA SER A 51 -11.97 2.54 15.10
C SER A 51 -11.23 1.57 16.02
N ASN A 52 -11.87 1.13 17.11
CA ASN A 52 -11.30 0.10 17.99
C ASN A 52 -11.08 -1.24 17.27
N THR A 53 -12.02 -1.62 16.40
CA THR A 53 -11.91 -2.85 15.61
C THR A 53 -10.78 -2.74 14.58
N VAL A 54 -10.72 -1.62 13.85
CA VAL A 54 -9.62 -1.31 12.92
C VAL A 54 -8.26 -1.36 13.61
N ASN A 55 -8.12 -0.78 14.82
CA ASN A 55 -6.88 -0.86 15.59
C ASN A 55 -6.48 -2.31 15.90
N ARG A 56 -7.43 -3.17 16.26
CA ARG A 56 -7.15 -4.60 16.50
C ARG A 56 -6.75 -5.33 15.22
N LEU A 57 -7.40 -5.04 14.10
CA LEU A 57 -7.05 -5.62 12.80
C LEU A 57 -5.64 -5.20 12.36
N HIS A 58 -5.28 -3.95 12.58
CA HIS A 58 -3.93 -3.44 12.32
C HIS A 58 -2.89 -4.16 13.20
N GLN A 59 -3.12 -4.23 14.51
CA GLN A 59 -2.23 -4.93 15.46
C GLN A 59 -2.10 -6.43 15.19
N SER A 60 -3.17 -7.05 14.69
CA SER A 60 -3.16 -8.48 14.33
C SER A 60 -2.43 -8.77 13.02
N GLY A 61 -2.01 -7.72 12.28
CA GLY A 61 -1.29 -7.88 11.02
C GLY A 61 -2.17 -8.34 9.88
N VAL A 62 -3.38 -7.78 9.73
CA VAL A 62 -4.18 -8.04 8.52
C VAL A 62 -3.44 -7.49 7.30
N PHE A 63 -3.04 -8.38 6.40
CA PHE A 63 -2.33 -8.05 5.16
C PHE A 63 -3.28 -8.06 3.97
N GLY A 64 -2.94 -7.28 2.93
CA GLY A 64 -3.68 -7.26 1.67
C GLY A 64 -4.99 -6.47 1.72
N ALA A 65 -5.27 -5.77 2.82
CA ALA A 65 -6.38 -4.85 2.94
C ALA A 65 -5.90 -3.45 3.33
N GLU A 66 -6.46 -2.43 2.69
CA GLU A 66 -6.37 -1.06 3.17
C GLU A 66 -7.33 -0.89 4.35
N ILE A 67 -6.84 -0.37 5.48
CA ILE A 67 -7.64 -0.26 6.70
C ILE A 67 -7.82 1.23 7.04
N VAL A 68 -9.08 1.67 7.11
CA VAL A 68 -9.45 3.06 7.33
C VAL A 68 -10.33 3.16 8.58
N ALA A 69 -10.02 4.11 9.46
CA ALA A 69 -10.88 4.47 10.59
C ALA A 69 -11.49 5.85 10.36
N ALA A 70 -12.80 5.98 10.55
CA ALA A 70 -13.52 7.25 10.42
C ALA A 70 -14.32 7.53 11.70
N ASN A 71 -14.11 8.69 12.31
CA ASN A 71 -14.84 9.15 13.49
C ASN A 71 -15.04 10.67 13.40
N THR A 72 -16.11 11.20 13.99
CA THR A 72 -16.36 12.65 14.11
C THR A 72 -15.45 13.28 15.15
#